data_AF-A0A9E0HBI0-F1
#
_entry.id   AF-A0A9E0HBI0-F1
#
_cell.length_a   1.000
_cell.length_b   1.000
_cell.length_c   1.000
_cell.angle_alpha   90.00
_cell.angle_beta   90.00
_cell.angle_gamma   90.00
#
_symmetry.space_group_name_H-M   'P 1'
#
loop_
_entity.id
_entity.type
_entity.pdbx_description
1 polymer ?
#
loop_
_entity_poly.entity_id
_entity_poly.type
_entity_poly.pdbx_seq_one_letter_code
_entity_poly.pdbx_strand_id
1 'polypeptide(L)'
;MPALAMADAAPREPGAPMGADDLDPELVRLRRPAPKVGIITAAGIVALCAIAMVRLRHDFAFSRAGDAPRSVTAEAIAKGELAEESYVTLAASAELAGALRLRVTEGSRGNRLVPVRGSSDRVWLALPGEDWEHFQHDDRVTGRLRRLDSARMADAVARGLREFPAPRFAAGAALQAARTGGATQLTLLDGTTLTIDAATEIELAVVDPGAAVVVAAKAGARATDAAWAEALASAQLISVGQAPLASTDELVRWEIRRPDAVASVQAALDGAELWGARVEPSSTRLRTPWGQLAADQVGVAGPAGVIPWAAIDVAAVWAPRSLPDGAWVVLADERPGDYWYLTMVYVALALIGLLALWALARAIRRTFLDGAVAGAR
;
A
#
# COMPACT_ATOMS: atom_id res chain seq x y z
N MET A 1 25.54 59.65 -75.68
CA MET A 1 25.90 59.31 -74.28
C MET A 1 24.81 59.82 -73.36
N PRO A 2 23.87 58.96 -72.92
CA PRO A 2 22.96 59.29 -71.82
C PRO A 2 23.56 58.79 -70.50
N ALA A 3 23.71 59.70 -69.55
CA ALA A 3 24.09 59.41 -68.18
C ALA A 3 22.92 58.72 -67.45
N LEU A 4 23.16 57.50 -66.95
CA LEU A 4 22.25 56.82 -66.04
C LEU A 4 22.37 57.49 -64.67
N ALA A 5 21.28 58.16 -64.26
CA ALA A 5 21.11 58.70 -62.93
C ALA A 5 21.08 57.54 -61.91
N MET A 6 22.13 57.46 -61.08
CA MET A 6 22.05 56.69 -59.83
C MET A 6 21.14 57.46 -58.88
N ALA A 7 19.90 56.99 -58.73
CA ALA A 7 19.02 57.45 -57.66
C ALA A 7 19.60 56.94 -56.34
N ASP A 8 20.13 57.86 -55.53
CA ASP A 8 20.47 57.63 -54.13
C ASP A 8 19.19 57.22 -53.39
N ALA A 9 19.09 55.95 -53.03
CA ALA A 9 18.01 55.45 -52.19
C ALA A 9 18.20 55.99 -50.77
N ALA A 10 17.18 56.67 -50.25
CA ALA A 10 17.19 57.21 -48.89
C ALA A 10 17.50 56.10 -47.86
N PRO A 11 18.28 56.39 -46.80
CA PRO A 11 18.62 55.40 -45.78
C PRO A 11 17.35 54.87 -45.11
N ARG A 12 17.12 53.56 -45.23
CA ARG A 12 15.99 52.87 -44.59
C ARG A 12 16.11 52.93 -43.06
N GLU A 13 14.97 53.10 -42.39
CA GLU A 13 14.89 52.98 -40.94
C GLU A 13 15.27 51.56 -40.48
N PRO A 14 16.13 51.41 -39.45
CA PRO A 14 16.51 50.12 -38.91
C PRO A 14 15.27 49.33 -38.45
N GLY A 15 15.00 48.17 -39.08
CA GLY A 15 13.92 47.26 -38.70
C GLY A 15 12.64 47.33 -39.56
N ALA A 16 12.57 48.21 -40.56
CA ALA A 16 11.46 48.21 -41.51
C ALA A 16 11.39 46.88 -42.30
N PRO A 17 10.20 46.29 -42.52
CA PRO A 17 10.07 45.06 -43.29
C PRO A 17 10.60 45.26 -44.71
N MET A 18 11.58 44.45 -45.11
CA MET A 18 12.15 44.47 -46.46
C MET A 18 11.16 43.85 -47.46
N GLY A 19 10.95 44.51 -48.60
CA GLY A 19 10.16 43.95 -49.69
C GLY A 19 10.85 42.72 -50.28
N ALA A 20 10.10 41.79 -50.85
CA ALA A 20 10.66 40.56 -51.43
C ALA A 20 11.68 40.84 -52.55
N ASP A 21 11.57 42.00 -53.20
CA ASP A 21 12.46 42.44 -54.29
C ASP A 21 13.75 43.12 -53.78
N ASP A 22 13.85 43.44 -52.48
CA ASP A 22 15.03 44.03 -51.86
C ASP A 22 16.02 42.97 -51.32
N LEU A 23 15.62 41.69 -51.33
CA LEU A 23 16.48 40.57 -50.96
C LEU A 23 17.37 40.20 -52.15
N ASP A 24 18.67 40.42 -52.02
CA ASP A 24 19.67 40.03 -53.01
C ASP A 24 19.46 38.55 -53.41
N PRO A 25 19.17 38.25 -54.70
CA PRO A 25 18.93 36.89 -55.16
C PRO A 25 20.14 35.97 -54.98
N GLU A 26 21.35 36.51 -54.84
CA GLU A 26 22.53 35.72 -54.49
C GLU A 26 22.53 35.24 -53.03
N LEU A 27 21.98 36.02 -52.10
CA LEU A 27 21.82 35.60 -50.69
C LEU A 27 20.83 34.45 -50.54
N VAL A 28 19.80 34.39 -51.39
CA VAL A 28 18.87 33.24 -51.46
C VAL A 28 19.55 31.99 -52.03
N ARG A 29 20.58 32.15 -52.88
CA ARG A 29 21.37 31.06 -53.47
C ARG A 29 22.52 30.56 -52.58
N LEU A 30 22.83 31.24 -51.48
CA LEU A 30 23.83 30.77 -50.54
C LEU A 30 23.42 29.42 -49.95
N ARG A 31 24.21 28.39 -50.29
CA ARG A 31 24.03 27.03 -49.81
C ARG A 31 24.20 27.03 -48.30
N ARG A 32 23.08 27.05 -47.56
CA ARG A 32 23.11 27.01 -46.09
C ARG A 32 23.89 25.77 -45.64
N PRO A 33 24.89 25.91 -44.76
CA PRO A 33 25.60 24.76 -44.23
C PRO A 33 24.59 23.87 -43.51
N ALA A 34 24.47 22.62 -43.95
CA ALA A 34 23.59 21.67 -43.31
C ALA A 34 24.02 21.51 -41.84
N PRO A 35 23.07 21.53 -40.87
CA PRO A 35 23.40 21.37 -39.47
C PRO A 35 24.20 20.07 -39.26
N LYS A 36 25.38 20.18 -38.65
CA LYS A 36 26.26 19.04 -38.37
C LYS A 36 25.90 18.47 -37.01
N VAL A 37 25.08 17.42 -36.98
CA VAL A 37 24.90 16.62 -35.76
C VAL A 37 26.20 15.86 -35.51
N GLY A 38 26.81 16.06 -34.35
CA GLY A 38 28.03 15.34 -33.96
C GLY A 38 27.76 13.86 -33.71
N ILE A 39 28.75 13.00 -33.97
CA ILE A 39 28.69 11.55 -33.74
C ILE A 39 28.24 11.24 -32.30
N ILE A 40 28.83 11.93 -31.32
CA ILE A 40 28.53 11.75 -29.89
C ILE A 40 27.06 12.06 -29.60
N THR A 41 26.53 13.17 -30.12
CA THR A 41 25.12 13.56 -29.92
C THR A 41 24.17 12.54 -30.52
N ALA A 42 24.42 12.10 -31.76
CA ALA A 42 23.56 11.11 -32.42
C ALA A 42 23.57 9.76 -31.68
N ALA A 43 24.74 9.28 -31.26
CA ALA A 43 24.86 8.05 -30.46
C ALA A 43 24.15 8.18 -29.10
N GLY A 44 24.28 9.33 -28.42
CA GLY A 44 23.60 9.61 -27.16
C GLY A 44 22.08 9.58 -27.29
N ILE A 45 21.52 10.15 -28.36
CA ILE A 45 20.07 10.11 -28.63
C ILE A 45 19.60 8.68 -28.88
N VAL A 46 20.32 7.89 -29.70
CA VAL A 46 19.98 6.48 -29.95
C VAL A 46 19.95 5.69 -28.64
N ALA A 47 20.99 5.84 -27.81
CA ALA A 47 21.07 5.17 -26.51
C ALA A 47 19.92 5.57 -25.59
N LEU A 48 19.60 6.87 -25.50
CA LEU A 48 18.48 7.36 -24.71
C LEU A 48 17.14 6.79 -25.18
N CYS A 49 16.86 6.79 -26.49
CA CYS A 49 15.64 6.22 -27.04
C CYS A 49 15.54 4.71 -26.74
N ALA A 50 16.64 3.97 -26.92
CA ALA A 50 16.68 2.54 -26.60
C ALA A 50 16.41 2.27 -25.11
N ILE A 51 17.03 3.02 -24.21
CA ILE A 51 16.81 2.90 -22.75
C ILE A 51 15.36 3.23 -22.40
N ALA A 52 14.80 4.31 -22.94
CA ALA A 52 13.42 4.70 -22.71
C ALA A 52 12.44 3.63 -23.20
N MET A 53 12.63 3.09 -24.41
CA MET A 53 11.81 2.01 -24.96
C MET A 53 11.91 0.72 -24.13
N VAL A 54 13.09 0.38 -23.61
CA VAL A 54 13.26 -0.77 -22.72
C VAL A 54 12.52 -0.55 -21.39
N ARG A 55 12.60 0.65 -20.82
CA ARG A 55 11.88 0.99 -19.57
C ARG A 55 10.37 0.98 -19.75
N LEU A 56 9.87 1.47 -20.89
CA LEU A 56 8.44 1.54 -21.19
C LEU A 56 7.86 0.22 -21.74
N ARG A 57 8.68 -0.81 -21.99
CA ARG A 57 8.23 -2.04 -22.66
C ARG A 57 7.07 -2.74 -21.94
N HIS A 58 7.08 -2.70 -20.60
CA HIS A 58 6.07 -3.37 -19.77
C HIS A 58 4.75 -2.62 -19.81
N ASP A 59 4.80 -1.29 -19.65
CA ASP A 59 3.63 -0.43 -19.79
C ASP A 59 3.05 -0.50 -21.21
N PHE A 60 3.91 -0.58 -22.23
CA PHE A 60 3.48 -0.68 -23.63
C PHE A 60 2.89 -2.06 -23.95
N ALA A 61 3.40 -3.13 -23.35
CA ALA A 61 2.78 -4.45 -23.45
C ALA A 61 1.39 -4.44 -22.80
N PHE A 62 1.27 -3.85 -21.59
CA PHE A 62 0.01 -3.71 -20.89
C PHE A 62 -1.00 -2.86 -21.65
N SER A 63 -0.58 -1.74 -22.24
CA SER A 63 -1.47 -0.85 -23.01
C SER A 63 -2.06 -1.52 -24.26
N ARG A 64 -1.49 -2.65 -24.69
CA ARG A 64 -2.01 -3.46 -25.80
C ARG A 64 -2.76 -4.70 -25.33
N ALA A 65 -2.83 -4.95 -24.02
CA ALA A 65 -3.75 -5.93 -23.50
C ALA A 65 -5.18 -5.47 -23.82
N GLY A 66 -6.05 -6.40 -24.24
CA GLY A 66 -7.44 -6.05 -24.52
C GLY A 66 -8.15 -5.53 -23.27
N ASP A 67 -9.26 -4.81 -23.47
CA ASP A 67 -10.04 -4.19 -22.38
C ASP A 67 -10.85 -5.19 -21.54
N ALA A 68 -10.85 -6.48 -21.90
CA ALA A 68 -11.52 -7.52 -21.14
C ALA A 68 -10.54 -8.13 -20.12
N PRO A 69 -10.75 -7.93 -18.81
CA PRO A 69 -9.87 -8.52 -17.80
C PRO A 69 -10.05 -10.03 -17.73
N ARG A 70 -8.95 -10.74 -17.50
CA ARG A 70 -8.98 -12.19 -17.27
C ARG A 70 -9.40 -12.48 -15.83
N SER A 71 -10.44 -13.28 -15.64
CA SER A 71 -10.82 -13.75 -14.30
C SER A 71 -9.79 -14.76 -13.78
N VAL A 72 -9.28 -14.56 -12.56
CA VAL A 72 -8.21 -15.36 -11.95
C VAL A 72 -8.44 -15.59 -10.46
N THR A 73 -7.75 -16.58 -9.90
CA THR A 73 -7.74 -16.86 -8.45
C THR A 73 -6.41 -16.43 -7.82
N ALA A 74 -6.42 -16.20 -6.50
CA ALA A 74 -5.20 -15.87 -5.76
C ALA A 74 -4.16 -16.99 -5.85
N GLU A 75 -4.62 -18.25 -5.87
CA GLU A 75 -3.75 -19.42 -6.00
C GLU A 75 -3.00 -19.45 -7.34
N ALA A 76 -3.69 -19.19 -8.46
CA ALA A 76 -3.08 -19.15 -9.79
C ALA A 76 -2.02 -18.03 -9.90
N ILE A 77 -2.31 -16.87 -9.30
CA ILE A 77 -1.33 -15.78 -9.20
C ILE A 77 -0.13 -16.22 -8.34
N ALA A 78 -0.38 -16.76 -7.14
CA ALA A 78 0.68 -17.17 -6.21
C ALA A 78 1.62 -18.25 -6.79
N LYS A 79 1.09 -19.11 -7.67
CA LYS A 79 1.86 -20.12 -8.42
C LYS A 79 2.62 -19.55 -9.63
N GLY A 80 2.37 -18.29 -10.00
CA GLY A 80 3.01 -17.65 -11.15
C GLY A 80 2.51 -18.17 -12.51
N GLU A 81 1.27 -18.67 -12.58
CA GLU A 81 0.67 -19.21 -13.82
C GLU A 81 0.26 -18.11 -14.81
N LEU A 82 0.36 -16.84 -14.40
CA LEU A 82 -0.04 -15.67 -15.16
C LEU A 82 1.20 -14.89 -15.61
N ALA A 83 1.13 -14.35 -16.83
CA ALA A 83 2.15 -13.44 -17.31
C ALA A 83 2.13 -12.14 -16.49
N GLU A 84 3.31 -11.59 -16.24
CA GLU A 84 3.43 -10.24 -15.71
C GLU A 84 2.77 -9.24 -16.66
N GLU A 85 2.25 -8.14 -16.11
CA GLU A 85 1.54 -7.12 -16.87
C GLU A 85 0.22 -7.62 -17.49
N SER A 86 -0.42 -8.62 -16.88
CA SER A 86 -1.75 -9.06 -17.28
C SER A 86 -2.85 -8.16 -16.71
N TYR A 87 -3.89 -7.88 -17.50
CA TYR A 87 -5.11 -7.25 -17.00
C TYR A 87 -6.04 -8.32 -16.42
N VAL A 88 -6.31 -8.28 -15.12
CA VAL A 88 -6.98 -9.36 -14.39
C VAL A 88 -8.11 -8.86 -13.50
N THR A 89 -9.09 -9.73 -13.26
CA THR A 89 -10.08 -9.60 -12.18
C THR A 89 -9.86 -10.75 -11.20
N LEU A 90 -9.44 -10.42 -9.99
CA LEU A 90 -9.22 -11.33 -8.88
C LEU A 90 -10.42 -11.31 -7.95
N ALA A 91 -11.08 -12.45 -7.78
CA ALA A 91 -12.06 -12.64 -6.71
C ALA A 91 -11.34 -13.15 -5.46
N ALA A 92 -11.12 -12.27 -4.47
CA ALA A 92 -10.45 -12.66 -3.23
C ALA A 92 -10.75 -11.70 -2.07
N SER A 93 -10.87 -12.27 -0.88
CA SER A 93 -11.07 -11.50 0.35
C SER A 93 -9.74 -10.89 0.83
N ALA A 94 -9.76 -9.58 1.05
CA ALA A 94 -8.60 -8.83 1.54
C ALA A 94 -8.41 -9.04 3.06
N GLU A 95 -7.17 -9.19 3.51
CA GLU A 95 -6.84 -9.31 4.93
C GLU A 95 -6.54 -7.93 5.53
N LEU A 96 -7.61 -7.21 5.91
CA LEU A 96 -7.53 -5.81 6.38
C LEU A 96 -6.62 -5.59 7.59
N ALA A 97 -6.50 -6.61 8.46
CA ALA A 97 -5.61 -6.55 9.62
C ALA A 97 -4.14 -6.40 9.22
N GLY A 98 -3.75 -6.89 8.03
CA GLY A 98 -2.40 -6.74 7.47
C GLY A 98 -2.23 -5.53 6.54
N ALA A 99 -3.21 -4.61 6.50
CA ALA A 99 -3.16 -3.48 5.58
C ALA A 99 -2.04 -2.48 5.94
N LEU A 100 -1.26 -2.09 4.93
CA LEU A 100 -0.27 -1.03 5.02
C LEU A 100 -0.76 0.22 4.30
N ARG A 101 -0.52 1.39 4.89
CA ARG A 101 -0.74 2.67 4.21
C ARG A 101 0.61 3.20 3.73
N LEU A 102 0.75 3.36 2.42
CA LEU A 102 2.00 3.78 1.80
C LEU A 102 1.81 5.06 1.01
N ARG A 103 2.65 6.05 1.29
CA ARG A 103 2.76 7.26 0.47
C ARG A 103 4.15 7.27 -0.16
N VAL A 104 4.23 6.85 -1.44
CA VAL A 104 5.49 6.76 -2.18
C VAL A 104 5.95 8.13 -2.70
N THR A 105 5.03 9.07 -2.88
CA THR A 105 5.32 10.41 -3.40
C THR A 105 4.58 11.46 -2.58
N GLU A 106 5.26 12.55 -2.24
CA GLU A 106 4.68 13.69 -1.56
C GLU A 106 3.52 14.29 -2.40
N GLY A 107 2.39 14.60 -1.76
CA GLY A 107 1.19 15.09 -2.44
C GLY A 107 0.31 14.02 -3.10
N SER A 108 0.73 12.74 -3.13
CA SER A 108 -0.15 11.63 -3.54
C SER A 108 -1.14 11.29 -2.44
N ARG A 109 -2.36 10.87 -2.83
CA ARG A 109 -3.35 10.24 -1.93
C ARG A 109 -2.88 8.88 -1.37
N GLY A 110 -1.68 8.41 -1.72
CA GLY A 110 -1.14 7.14 -1.24
C GLY A 110 -1.86 5.92 -1.81
N ASN A 111 -1.38 4.75 -1.42
CA ASN A 111 -1.99 3.46 -1.68
C ASN A 111 -2.14 2.69 -0.37
N ARG A 112 -3.21 1.90 -0.28
CA ARG A 112 -3.36 0.86 0.73
C ARG A 112 -2.92 -0.45 0.11
N LEU A 113 -1.94 -1.10 0.73
CA LEU A 113 -1.53 -2.42 0.34
C LEU A 113 -2.09 -3.43 1.31
N VAL A 114 -2.87 -4.37 0.80
CA VAL A 114 -3.56 -5.37 1.63
C VAL A 114 -3.19 -6.76 1.13
N PRO A 115 -2.74 -7.66 2.00
CA PRO A 115 -2.49 -9.05 1.61
C PRO A 115 -3.82 -9.74 1.31
N VAL A 116 -3.79 -10.67 0.35
CA VAL A 116 -4.94 -11.49 0.01
C VAL A 116 -4.99 -12.70 0.94
N ARG A 117 -6.14 -12.92 1.59
CA ARG A 117 -6.34 -14.04 2.52
C ARG A 117 -6.07 -15.38 1.82
N GLY A 118 -5.39 -16.29 2.50
CA GLY A 118 -5.04 -17.61 1.96
C GLY A 118 -3.91 -17.63 0.93
N SER A 119 -3.33 -16.48 0.58
CA SER A 119 -2.19 -16.41 -0.35
C SER A 119 -0.83 -16.54 0.32
N SER A 120 -0.77 -16.69 1.66
CA SER A 120 0.46 -16.69 2.44
C SER A 120 1.36 -15.48 2.12
N ASP A 121 0.75 -14.29 2.05
CA ASP A 121 1.40 -13.02 1.67
C ASP A 121 2.05 -13.04 0.26
N ARG A 122 1.71 -14.00 -0.62
CA ARG A 122 2.21 -14.03 -2.01
C ARG A 122 1.42 -13.16 -2.97
N VAL A 123 0.20 -12.74 -2.61
CA VAL A 123 -0.62 -11.87 -3.44
C VAL A 123 -1.08 -10.68 -2.61
N TRP A 124 -0.87 -9.48 -3.16
CA TRP A 124 -1.23 -8.22 -2.55
C TRP A 124 -2.15 -7.42 -3.46
N LEU A 125 -2.97 -6.58 -2.85
CA LEU A 125 -3.83 -5.63 -3.53
C LEU A 125 -3.28 -4.24 -3.24
N ALA A 126 -2.98 -3.45 -4.27
CA ALA A 126 -2.68 -2.03 -4.12
C ALA A 126 -3.94 -1.23 -4.49
N LEU A 127 -4.66 -0.81 -3.46
CA LEU A 127 -5.89 -0.02 -3.56
C LEU A 127 -5.55 1.47 -3.49
N PRO A 128 -6.10 2.33 -4.35
CA PRO A 128 -5.81 3.76 -4.31
C PRO A 128 -6.45 4.44 -3.08
N GLY A 129 -5.83 5.52 -2.61
CA GLY A 129 -6.36 6.39 -1.55
C GLY A 129 -6.08 5.91 -0.11
N GLU A 130 -6.30 6.80 0.85
CA GLU A 130 -6.05 6.55 2.28
C GLU A 130 -7.29 6.07 3.03
N ASP A 131 -8.47 6.50 2.59
CA ASP A 131 -9.75 6.19 3.24
C ASP A 131 -10.32 4.87 2.72
N TRP A 132 -10.95 4.12 3.63
CA TRP A 132 -11.72 2.92 3.29
C TRP A 132 -13.06 3.30 2.64
N GLU A 133 -12.99 3.97 1.49
CA GLU A 133 -14.13 4.13 0.61
C GLU A 133 -14.47 2.78 -0.05
N HIS A 134 -15.72 2.66 -0.50
CA HIS A 134 -16.44 1.46 -0.93
C HIS A 134 -15.83 0.81 -2.19
N PHE A 135 -14.55 0.46 -2.16
CA PHE A 135 -13.80 0.17 -3.36
C PHE A 135 -14.20 -1.14 -4.02
N GLN A 136 -15.02 -1.99 -3.37
CA GLN A 136 -15.65 -3.12 -4.02
C GLN A 136 -16.75 -3.74 -3.17
N HIS A 137 -17.98 -3.68 -3.67
CA HIS A 137 -18.96 -4.71 -3.36
C HIS A 137 -18.51 -6.01 -4.04
N ASP A 138 -18.55 -7.13 -3.33
CA ASP A 138 -18.33 -8.50 -3.84
C ASP A 138 -16.89 -9.08 -3.87
N ASP A 139 -15.91 -8.52 -3.14
CA ASP A 139 -14.54 -9.11 -3.06
C ASP A 139 -13.84 -9.30 -4.43
N ARG A 140 -14.10 -8.44 -5.42
CA ARG A 140 -13.55 -8.56 -6.78
C ARG A 140 -12.68 -7.37 -7.19
N VAL A 141 -11.36 -7.54 -7.15
CA VAL A 141 -10.40 -6.50 -7.55
C VAL A 141 -10.05 -6.66 -9.01
N THR A 142 -10.23 -5.60 -9.80
CA THR A 142 -9.78 -5.56 -11.20
C THR A 142 -8.60 -4.60 -11.33
N GLY A 143 -7.58 -5.00 -12.09
CA GLY A 143 -6.39 -4.18 -12.25
C GLY A 143 -5.24 -4.88 -12.96
N ARG A 144 -4.08 -4.25 -12.87
CA ARG A 144 -2.84 -4.73 -13.49
C ARG A 144 -2.06 -5.63 -12.55
N LEU A 145 -1.74 -6.84 -13.00
CA LEU A 145 -0.92 -7.78 -12.24
C LEU A 145 0.58 -7.52 -12.48
N ARG A 146 1.34 -7.30 -11.40
CA ARG A 146 2.81 -7.11 -11.46
C ARG A 146 3.51 -7.90 -10.39
N ARG A 147 4.79 -8.23 -10.61
CA ARG A 147 5.60 -8.69 -9.48
C ARG A 147 5.82 -7.53 -8.52
N LEU A 148 5.66 -7.78 -7.23
CA LEU A 148 5.74 -6.75 -6.22
C LEU A 148 7.16 -6.18 -6.10
N ASP A 149 8.19 -6.99 -6.30
CA ASP A 149 9.59 -6.55 -6.34
C ASP A 149 9.92 -5.61 -7.51
N SER A 150 9.16 -5.69 -8.60
CA SER A 150 9.26 -4.78 -9.75
C SER A 150 8.43 -3.50 -9.57
N ALA A 151 7.56 -3.45 -8.56
CA ALA A 151 6.69 -2.32 -8.31
C ALA A 151 7.44 -1.22 -7.56
N ARG A 152 7.15 0.04 -7.89
CA ARG A 152 7.74 1.24 -7.24
C ARG A 152 7.57 1.30 -5.71
N MET A 153 6.67 0.49 -5.16
CA MET A 153 6.32 0.46 -3.74
C MET A 153 7.02 -0.68 -2.96
N ALA A 154 7.81 -1.55 -3.62
CA ALA A 154 8.44 -2.73 -3.00
C ALA A 154 9.19 -2.39 -1.70
N ASP A 155 10.11 -1.43 -1.75
CA ASP A 155 10.92 -1.03 -0.59
C ASP A 155 10.08 -0.41 0.52
N ALA A 156 9.04 0.34 0.16
CA ALA A 156 8.13 0.96 1.12
C ALA A 156 7.27 -0.10 1.84
N VAL A 157 6.84 -1.15 1.13
CA VAL A 157 6.16 -2.31 1.72
C VAL A 157 7.09 -3.02 2.68
N ALA A 158 8.28 -3.40 2.22
CA ALA A 158 9.24 -4.15 3.04
C ALA A 158 9.64 -3.37 4.30
N ARG A 159 9.75 -2.05 4.20
CA ARG A 159 9.97 -1.17 5.36
C ARG A 159 8.75 -1.11 6.28
N GLY A 160 7.56 -0.88 5.72
CA GLY A 160 6.32 -0.78 6.48
C GLY A 160 6.02 -2.04 7.29
N LEU A 161 6.25 -3.23 6.71
CA LEU A 161 6.10 -4.51 7.42
C LEU A 161 7.05 -4.67 8.61
N ARG A 162 8.26 -4.10 8.52
CA ARG A 162 9.25 -4.13 9.61
C ARG A 162 8.96 -3.09 10.69
N GLU A 163 8.55 -1.88 10.30
CA GLU A 163 8.31 -0.77 11.22
C GLU A 163 6.97 -0.88 11.94
N PHE A 164 5.95 -1.43 11.27
CA PHE A 164 4.58 -1.52 11.78
C PHE A 164 4.07 -2.96 11.70
N PRO A 165 4.63 -3.89 12.48
CA PRO A 165 4.16 -5.27 12.48
C PRO A 165 2.71 -5.34 12.96
N ALA A 166 1.83 -5.87 12.14
CA ALA A 166 0.44 -6.14 12.54
C ALA A 166 0.34 -7.55 13.15
N PRO A 167 -0.33 -7.71 14.32
CA PRO A 167 -0.56 -9.04 14.87
C PRO A 167 -1.52 -9.83 13.98
N ARG A 168 -1.34 -11.14 13.97
CA ARG A 168 -2.29 -12.11 13.40
C ARG A 168 -3.07 -12.76 14.53
N PHE A 169 -4.32 -13.10 14.30
CA PHE A 169 -5.19 -13.54 15.40
C PHE A 169 -5.47 -15.04 15.32
N ALA A 170 -5.44 -15.71 16.46
CA ALA A 170 -5.83 -17.11 16.62
C ALA A 170 -6.90 -17.23 17.72
N ALA A 171 -7.81 -18.19 17.59
CA ALA A 171 -8.76 -18.51 18.64
C ALA A 171 -8.04 -19.17 19.83
N GLY A 172 -8.56 -18.96 21.06
CA GLY A 172 -8.01 -19.60 22.27
C GLY A 172 -7.90 -21.13 22.15
N ALA A 173 -8.88 -21.80 21.53
CA ALA A 173 -8.86 -23.24 21.31
C ALA A 173 -7.73 -23.71 20.38
N ALA A 174 -7.43 -22.93 19.32
CA ALA A 174 -6.31 -23.23 18.43
C ALA A 174 -4.97 -23.05 19.14
N LEU A 175 -4.87 -22.02 19.99
CA LEU A 175 -3.71 -21.78 20.83
C LEU A 175 -3.48 -22.92 21.85
N GLN A 176 -4.55 -23.38 22.50
CA GLN A 176 -4.53 -24.52 23.42
C GLN A 176 -4.04 -25.78 22.72
N ALA A 177 -4.63 -26.13 21.58
CA ALA A 177 -4.26 -27.31 20.82
C ALA A 177 -2.78 -27.27 20.39
N ALA A 178 -2.32 -26.12 19.89
CA ALA A 178 -0.92 -25.95 19.49
C ALA A 178 0.03 -26.06 20.69
N ARG A 179 -0.27 -25.40 21.81
CA ARG A 179 0.62 -25.38 22.97
C ARG A 179 0.71 -26.74 23.66
N THR A 180 -0.44 -27.37 23.90
CA THR A 180 -0.51 -28.65 24.63
C THR A 180 -0.09 -29.84 23.77
N GLY A 181 -0.27 -29.77 22.45
CA GLY A 181 0.21 -30.77 21.49
C GLY A 181 1.69 -30.62 21.10
N GLY A 182 2.37 -29.56 21.56
CA GLY A 182 3.75 -29.26 21.17
C GLY A 182 3.91 -28.89 19.69
N ALA A 183 2.87 -28.36 19.06
CA ALA A 183 2.89 -27.97 17.66
C ALA A 183 3.72 -26.69 17.44
N THR A 184 4.49 -26.67 16.36
CA THR A 184 5.18 -25.47 15.87
C THR A 184 4.36 -24.69 14.85
N GLN A 185 3.12 -25.13 14.59
CA GLN A 185 2.18 -24.48 13.70
C GLN A 185 0.92 -24.10 14.48
N LEU A 186 0.45 -22.88 14.25
CA LEU A 186 -0.76 -22.33 14.85
C LEU A 186 -1.76 -21.98 13.75
N THR A 187 -2.97 -22.50 13.87
CA THR A 187 -4.09 -22.14 13.00
C THR A 187 -4.64 -20.78 13.41
N LEU A 188 -4.66 -19.85 12.46
CA LEU A 188 -5.18 -18.49 12.64
C LEU A 188 -6.70 -18.45 12.40
N LEU A 189 -7.35 -17.36 12.82
CA LEU A 189 -8.79 -17.16 12.64
C LEU A 189 -9.24 -17.17 11.18
N ASP A 190 -8.33 -16.85 10.25
CA ASP A 190 -8.59 -16.86 8.82
C ASP A 190 -8.40 -18.25 8.18
N GLY A 191 -8.11 -19.28 8.98
CA GLY A 191 -7.89 -20.66 8.56
C GLY A 191 -6.47 -20.96 8.08
N THR A 192 -5.59 -19.96 7.97
CA THR A 192 -4.20 -20.17 7.58
C THR A 192 -3.36 -20.71 8.74
N THR A 193 -2.26 -21.39 8.43
CA THR A 193 -1.29 -21.88 9.42
C THR A 193 -0.09 -20.96 9.48
N LEU A 194 0.31 -20.59 10.69
CA LEU A 194 1.52 -19.83 10.97
C LEU A 194 2.53 -20.70 11.70
N THR A 195 3.72 -20.84 11.15
CA THR A 195 4.86 -21.39 11.90
C THR A 195 5.26 -20.40 12.99
N ILE A 196 5.29 -20.87 14.23
CA ILE A 196 5.67 -20.10 15.41
C ILE A 196 6.97 -20.67 15.98
N ASP A 197 7.87 -19.77 16.37
CA ASP A 197 9.10 -20.12 17.08
C ASP A 197 9.02 -19.74 18.56
N ALA A 198 10.03 -20.08 19.35
CA ALA A 198 10.05 -19.79 20.78
C ALA A 198 10.11 -18.28 21.10
N ALA A 199 10.59 -17.45 20.18
CA ALA A 199 10.72 -16.00 20.36
C ALA A 199 9.48 -15.23 19.90
N THR A 200 8.56 -15.89 19.20
CA THR A 200 7.32 -15.28 18.69
C THR A 200 6.49 -14.76 19.86
N GLU A 201 6.22 -13.47 19.85
CA GLU A 201 5.46 -12.78 20.89
C GLU A 201 3.97 -13.09 20.76
N ILE A 202 3.33 -13.51 21.85
CA ILE A 202 1.89 -13.77 21.92
C ILE A 202 1.27 -12.82 22.96
N GLU A 203 0.21 -12.12 22.57
CA GLU A 203 -0.60 -11.31 23.45
C GLU A 203 -1.99 -11.95 23.61
N LEU A 204 -2.31 -12.39 24.82
CA LEU A 204 -3.59 -12.98 25.18
C LEU A 204 -4.53 -11.88 25.66
N ALA A 205 -5.70 -11.78 25.05
CA ALA A 205 -6.82 -11.03 25.60
C ALA A 205 -7.60 -11.97 26.54
N VAL A 206 -7.47 -11.75 27.85
CA VAL A 206 -8.06 -12.59 28.87
C VAL A 206 -9.25 -11.88 29.47
N VAL A 207 -10.44 -12.47 29.33
CA VAL A 207 -11.65 -11.99 30.01
C VAL A 207 -11.68 -12.55 31.42
N ASP A 208 -11.72 -11.68 32.43
CA ASP A 208 -11.89 -12.09 33.83
C ASP A 208 -13.39 -12.33 34.10
N PRO A 209 -13.86 -13.58 34.27
CA PRO A 209 -15.27 -13.85 34.53
C PRO A 209 -15.74 -13.27 35.88
N GLY A 210 -14.79 -12.99 36.79
CA GLY A 210 -15.02 -12.39 38.09
C GLY A 210 -14.97 -10.86 38.09
N ALA A 211 -14.75 -10.20 36.94
CA ALA A 211 -14.66 -8.75 36.86
C ALA A 211 -15.37 -8.16 35.63
N ALA A 212 -16.04 -7.03 35.82
CA ALA A 212 -16.68 -6.28 34.75
C ALA A 212 -16.37 -4.78 34.89
N VAL A 213 -16.31 -4.08 33.76
CA VAL A 213 -16.13 -2.64 33.71
C VAL A 213 -17.49 -1.99 33.44
N VAL A 214 -17.96 -1.19 34.38
CA VAL A 214 -19.11 -0.30 34.16
C VAL A 214 -18.60 0.98 33.51
N VAL A 215 -19.11 1.29 32.32
CA VAL A 215 -18.84 2.54 31.61
C VAL A 215 -20.11 3.37 31.64
N ALA A 216 -20.06 4.52 32.31
CA ALA A 216 -21.23 5.37 32.53
C ALA A 216 -21.05 6.76 31.91
N ALA A 217 -22.10 7.26 31.25
CA ALA A 217 -22.11 8.56 30.61
C ALA A 217 -22.46 9.68 31.60
N LYS A 218 -21.65 10.74 31.59
CA LYS A 218 -21.85 11.93 32.42
C LYS A 218 -22.86 12.86 31.76
N ALA A 219 -24.13 12.68 32.09
CA ALA A 219 -25.20 13.49 31.53
C ALA A 219 -26.37 13.67 32.50
N GLY A 220 -27.11 14.77 32.33
CA GLY A 220 -28.33 15.06 33.07
C GLY A 220 -28.12 15.01 34.60
N ALA A 221 -28.94 14.21 35.28
CA ALA A 221 -28.90 14.06 36.73
C ALA A 221 -27.61 13.38 37.25
N ARG A 222 -26.80 12.78 36.38
CA ARG A 222 -25.54 12.09 36.72
C ARG A 222 -24.38 12.68 35.93
N ALA A 223 -24.20 13.99 36.01
CA ALA A 223 -23.17 14.73 35.27
C ALA A 223 -21.75 14.66 35.89
N THR A 224 -21.58 14.04 37.06
CA THR A 224 -20.30 14.03 37.79
C THR A 224 -19.91 12.62 38.25
N ASP A 225 -18.62 12.41 38.51
CA ASP A 225 -18.09 11.16 39.06
C ASP A 225 -18.74 10.83 40.41
N ALA A 226 -18.96 11.85 41.24
CA ALA A 226 -19.58 11.70 42.55
C ALA A 226 -21.03 11.22 42.45
N ALA A 227 -21.83 11.79 41.52
CA ALA A 227 -23.21 11.38 41.29
C ALA A 227 -23.31 9.93 40.80
N TRP A 228 -22.39 9.51 39.93
CA TRP A 228 -22.32 8.11 39.51
C TRP A 228 -21.83 7.17 40.61
N ALA A 229 -20.83 7.57 41.39
CA ALA A 229 -20.32 6.78 42.50
C ALA A 229 -21.41 6.56 43.57
N GLU A 230 -22.19 7.58 43.89
CA GLU A 230 -23.33 7.49 44.82
C GLU A 230 -24.42 6.54 44.28
N ALA A 231 -24.75 6.64 42.99
CA ALA A 231 -25.75 5.78 42.35
C ALA A 231 -25.30 4.31 42.32
N LEU A 232 -24.04 4.04 41.97
CA LEU A 232 -23.47 2.69 41.96
C LEU A 232 -23.34 2.13 43.39
N ALA A 233 -22.96 2.94 44.37
CA ALA A 233 -22.91 2.51 45.77
C ALA A 233 -24.31 2.20 46.31
N SER A 234 -25.32 2.99 45.95
CA SER A 234 -26.72 2.75 46.31
C SER A 234 -27.26 1.45 45.69
N ALA A 235 -26.81 1.11 44.48
CA ALA A 235 -27.08 -0.16 43.82
C ALA A 235 -26.22 -1.33 44.36
N GLN A 236 -25.41 -1.12 45.39
CA GLN A 236 -24.49 -2.10 45.98
C GLN A 236 -23.50 -2.69 44.97
N LEU A 237 -23.14 -1.92 43.95
CA LEU A 237 -22.23 -2.30 42.89
C LEU A 237 -20.77 -1.96 43.23
N ILE A 238 -20.55 -0.94 44.04
CA ILE A 238 -19.24 -0.51 44.54
C ILE A 238 -19.32 -0.15 46.03
N SER A 239 -18.17 -0.08 46.69
CA SER A 239 -18.10 0.47 48.05
C SER A 239 -18.27 2.00 48.03
N VAL A 240 -18.89 2.56 49.08
CA VAL A 240 -18.98 4.01 49.25
C VAL A 240 -17.58 4.62 49.24
N GLY A 241 -17.36 5.64 48.40
CA GLY A 241 -16.06 6.31 48.24
C GLY A 241 -15.06 5.58 47.33
N GLN A 242 -15.45 4.47 46.68
CA GLN A 242 -14.59 3.82 45.69
C GLN A 242 -14.35 4.75 44.48
N ALA A 243 -13.07 5.08 44.25
CA ALA A 243 -12.65 5.90 43.13
C ALA A 243 -12.89 5.16 41.78
N PRO A 244 -13.21 5.91 40.70
CA PRO A 244 -13.27 5.33 39.37
C PRO A 244 -11.90 4.84 38.90
N LEU A 245 -11.89 3.81 38.06
CA LEU A 245 -10.71 3.33 37.37
C LEU A 245 -10.17 4.38 36.39
N ALA A 246 -11.07 5.07 35.69
CA ALA A 246 -10.74 6.14 34.76
C ALA A 246 -11.93 7.11 34.62
N SER A 247 -11.64 8.37 34.31
CA SER A 247 -12.64 9.43 34.16
C SER A 247 -12.22 10.40 33.06
N THR A 248 -13.17 10.78 32.22
CA THR A 248 -13.05 11.78 31.14
C THR A 248 -14.22 12.76 31.27
N ASP A 249 -14.26 13.82 30.47
CA ASP A 249 -15.37 14.79 30.55
C ASP A 249 -16.74 14.18 30.22
N GLU A 250 -16.78 13.11 29.41
CA GLU A 250 -18.02 12.47 28.95
C GLU A 250 -18.33 11.13 29.64
N LEU A 251 -17.31 10.38 30.02
CA LEU A 251 -17.42 9.00 30.50
C LEU A 251 -16.64 8.80 31.80
N VAL A 252 -17.15 7.91 32.64
CA VAL A 252 -16.47 7.43 33.85
C VAL A 252 -16.58 5.92 33.94
N ARG A 253 -15.53 5.28 34.47
CA ARG A 253 -15.35 3.81 34.48
C ARG A 253 -15.09 3.28 35.87
N TRP A 254 -15.75 2.18 36.24
CA TRP A 254 -15.44 1.40 37.45
C TRP A 254 -15.22 -0.06 37.08
N GLU A 255 -14.20 -0.68 37.67
CA GLU A 255 -14.09 -2.14 37.70
C GLU A 255 -14.85 -2.67 38.92
N ILE A 256 -15.71 -3.65 38.68
CA ILE A 256 -16.54 -4.32 39.68
C ILE A 256 -16.19 -5.79 39.68
N ARG A 257 -15.87 -6.34 40.85
CA ARG A 257 -15.49 -7.75 41.01
C ARG A 257 -16.58 -8.53 41.74
N ARG A 258 -17.12 -9.56 41.08
CA ARG A 258 -18.11 -10.51 41.62
C ARG A 258 -18.25 -11.75 40.70
N PRO A 259 -18.77 -12.89 41.17
CA PRO A 259 -19.07 -14.03 40.31
C PRO A 259 -20.03 -13.65 39.18
N ASP A 260 -19.79 -14.16 37.97
CA ASP A 260 -20.54 -13.84 36.76
C ASP A 260 -20.72 -12.32 36.58
N ALA A 261 -19.60 -11.59 36.67
CA ALA A 261 -19.60 -10.14 36.84
C ALA A 261 -20.43 -9.42 35.78
N VAL A 262 -20.28 -9.79 34.50
CA VAL A 262 -20.99 -9.10 33.41
C VAL A 262 -22.51 -9.21 33.57
N ALA A 263 -23.03 -10.43 33.71
CA ALA A 263 -24.48 -10.66 33.81
C ALA A 263 -25.06 -10.11 35.12
N SER A 264 -24.37 -10.32 36.24
CA SER A 264 -24.85 -9.89 37.55
C SER A 264 -24.78 -8.38 37.75
N VAL A 265 -23.76 -7.70 37.21
CA VAL A 265 -23.66 -6.23 37.21
C VAL A 265 -24.72 -5.63 36.30
N GLN A 266 -24.93 -6.17 35.10
CA GLN A 266 -25.95 -5.66 34.17
C GLN A 266 -27.34 -5.73 34.81
N ALA A 267 -27.70 -6.87 35.39
CA ALA A 267 -28.99 -7.03 36.08
C ALA A 267 -29.16 -6.04 37.25
N ALA A 268 -28.09 -5.71 37.97
CA ALA A 268 -28.13 -4.74 39.06
C ALA A 268 -28.24 -3.28 38.55
N LEU A 269 -27.60 -2.94 37.43
CA LEU A 269 -27.78 -1.64 36.78
C LEU A 269 -29.21 -1.47 36.27
N ASP A 270 -29.77 -2.50 35.65
CA ASP A 270 -31.13 -2.51 35.12
C ASP A 270 -32.16 -2.35 36.26
N GLY A 271 -32.00 -3.11 37.35
CA GLY A 271 -32.86 -3.02 38.53
C GLY A 271 -32.78 -1.67 39.27
N ALA A 272 -31.67 -0.95 39.14
CA ALA A 272 -31.47 0.39 39.68
C ALA A 272 -31.78 1.52 38.68
N GLU A 273 -32.31 1.18 37.49
CA GLU A 273 -32.62 2.12 36.42
C GLU A 273 -31.43 3.02 36.01
N LEU A 274 -30.23 2.44 35.99
CA LEU A 274 -28.98 3.11 35.65
C LEU A 274 -28.68 3.04 34.15
N TRP A 275 -29.67 3.35 33.31
CA TRP A 275 -29.64 3.21 31.84
C TRP A 275 -28.56 4.03 31.12
N GLY A 276 -27.95 4.99 31.80
CA GLY A 276 -26.79 5.74 31.28
C GLY A 276 -25.46 4.99 31.39
N ALA A 277 -25.47 3.75 31.89
CA ALA A 277 -24.30 2.90 32.03
C ALA A 277 -24.43 1.62 31.21
N ARG A 278 -23.30 1.11 30.72
CA ARG A 278 -23.18 -0.20 30.08
C ARG A 278 -22.11 -1.03 30.77
N VAL A 279 -22.23 -2.35 30.69
CA VAL A 279 -21.26 -3.29 31.23
C VAL A 279 -20.40 -3.87 30.10
N GLU A 280 -19.09 -3.75 30.26
CA GLU A 280 -18.08 -4.38 29.40
C GLU A 280 -17.37 -5.47 30.22
N PRO A 281 -16.95 -6.60 29.62
CA PRO A 281 -16.08 -7.55 30.30
C PRO A 281 -14.75 -6.88 30.70
N SER A 282 -14.25 -7.15 31.92
CA SER A 282 -12.89 -6.72 32.25
C SER A 282 -11.91 -7.63 31.53
N SER A 283 -11.07 -7.04 30.68
CA SER A 283 -10.05 -7.77 29.93
C SER A 283 -8.66 -7.33 30.35
N THR A 284 -7.80 -8.28 30.70
CA THR A 284 -6.37 -8.03 30.90
C THR A 284 -5.59 -8.56 29.70
N ARG A 285 -4.53 -7.84 29.30
CA ARG A 285 -3.63 -8.28 28.24
C ARG A 285 -2.37 -8.88 28.86
N LEU A 286 -2.09 -10.13 28.51
CA LEU A 286 -0.84 -10.79 28.89
C LEU A 286 0.00 -10.99 27.63
N ARG A 287 1.16 -10.33 27.56
CA ARG A 287 2.11 -10.49 26.46
C ARG A 287 3.33 -11.27 26.91
N THR A 288 3.67 -12.32 26.17
CA THR A 288 4.80 -13.20 26.49
C THR A 288 5.33 -13.91 25.24
N PRO A 289 6.65 -14.22 25.16
CA PRO A 289 7.17 -15.10 24.12
C PRO A 289 6.55 -16.50 24.18
N TRP A 290 6.30 -17.11 23.02
CA TRP A 290 5.72 -18.45 22.92
C TRP A 290 6.51 -19.51 23.70
N GLY A 291 7.84 -19.45 23.69
CA GLY A 291 8.70 -20.35 24.45
C GLY A 291 8.49 -20.24 25.97
N GLN A 292 8.12 -19.06 26.46
CA GLN A 292 7.92 -18.73 27.87
C GLN A 292 6.47 -18.87 28.34
N LEU A 293 5.53 -19.10 27.41
CA LEU A 293 4.11 -19.30 27.72
C LEU A 293 3.92 -20.61 28.50
N ALA A 294 3.99 -20.54 29.83
CA ALA A 294 3.72 -21.68 30.69
C ALA A 294 2.23 -22.01 30.63
N ALA A 295 1.88 -23.17 30.09
CA ALA A 295 0.50 -23.60 29.94
C ALA A 295 0.38 -25.12 29.98
N ASP A 296 -0.77 -25.59 30.41
CA ASP A 296 -1.13 -27.01 30.47
C ASP A 296 -2.54 -27.24 29.90
N GLN A 297 -3.16 -28.38 30.20
CA GLN A 297 -4.52 -28.70 29.75
C GLN A 297 -5.60 -27.83 30.41
N VAL A 298 -5.33 -27.27 31.58
CA VAL A 298 -6.28 -26.46 32.37
C VAL A 298 -6.25 -25.01 31.89
N GLY A 299 -5.06 -24.47 31.64
CA GLY A 299 -4.94 -23.08 31.26
C GLY A 299 -3.51 -22.57 31.05
N VAL A 300 -3.39 -21.26 31.01
CA VAL A 300 -2.13 -20.51 30.90
C VAL A 300 -1.78 -19.94 32.27
N ALA A 301 -0.54 -20.09 32.72
CA ALA A 301 -0.06 -19.41 33.92
C ALA A 301 0.00 -17.89 33.66
N GLY A 302 -0.68 -17.12 34.51
CA GLY A 302 -0.65 -15.66 34.50
C GLY A 302 -0.26 -15.09 35.87
N PRO A 303 -0.11 -13.75 35.97
CA PRO A 303 0.32 -13.09 37.21
C PRO A 303 -0.62 -13.32 38.40
N ALA A 304 -1.91 -13.54 38.13
CA ALA A 304 -2.95 -13.74 39.14
C ALA A 304 -3.36 -15.21 39.34
N GLY A 305 -2.64 -16.16 38.73
CA GLY A 305 -2.96 -17.60 38.78
C GLY A 305 -3.15 -18.21 37.39
N VAL A 306 -3.85 -19.34 37.32
CA VAL A 306 -4.12 -20.04 36.06
C VAL A 306 -5.31 -19.38 35.35
N ILE A 307 -5.08 -18.92 34.12
CA ILE A 307 -6.07 -18.39 33.20
C ILE A 307 -6.66 -19.57 32.42
N PRO A 308 -7.95 -19.92 32.61
CA PRO A 308 -8.57 -21.00 31.87
C PRO A 308 -8.55 -20.72 30.36
N TRP A 309 -8.36 -21.75 29.53
CA TRP A 309 -8.39 -21.57 28.07
C TRP A 309 -9.71 -20.96 27.56
N ALA A 310 -10.83 -21.28 28.21
CA ALA A 310 -12.14 -20.71 27.90
C ALA A 310 -12.25 -19.19 28.18
N ALA A 311 -11.33 -18.61 28.97
CA ALA A 311 -11.26 -17.18 29.24
C ALA A 311 -10.43 -16.41 28.18
N ILE A 312 -9.76 -17.13 27.28
CA ILE A 312 -9.00 -16.57 26.17
C ILE A 312 -9.87 -16.64 24.92
N ASP A 313 -10.49 -15.52 24.56
CA ASP A 313 -11.30 -15.44 23.35
C ASP A 313 -10.39 -15.46 22.10
N VAL A 314 -9.48 -14.48 22.05
CA VAL A 314 -8.54 -14.30 20.94
C VAL A 314 -7.13 -14.04 21.46
N ALA A 315 -6.15 -14.64 20.78
CA ALA A 315 -4.74 -14.37 20.96
C ALA A 315 -4.17 -13.62 19.75
N ALA A 316 -3.47 -12.52 20.01
CA ALA A 316 -2.69 -11.79 19.03
C ALA A 316 -1.28 -12.38 18.95
N VAL A 317 -0.90 -12.81 17.76
CA VAL A 317 0.39 -13.42 17.42
C VAL A 317 1.22 -12.37 16.70
N TRP A 318 2.21 -11.83 17.39
CA TRP A 318 3.12 -10.82 16.90
C TRP A 318 4.29 -11.47 16.15
N ALA A 319 3.98 -12.17 15.06
CA ALA A 319 4.95 -12.73 14.13
C ALA A 319 5.07 -11.79 12.92
N PRO A 320 6.18 -11.02 12.79
CA PRO A 320 6.37 -10.09 11.69
C PRO A 320 6.11 -10.76 10.35
N ARG A 321 5.34 -10.10 9.49
CA ARG A 321 5.18 -10.55 8.10
C ARG A 321 6.47 -10.28 7.36
N SER A 322 6.99 -11.29 6.70
CA SER A 322 7.98 -11.11 5.65
C SER A 322 7.26 -11.00 4.32
N LEU A 323 7.84 -10.23 3.40
CA LEU A 323 7.39 -10.24 2.02
C LEU A 323 8.05 -11.44 1.32
N PRO A 324 7.30 -12.47 0.88
CA PRO A 324 7.89 -13.62 0.21
C PRO A 324 8.54 -13.22 -1.12
N ASP A 325 9.66 -13.86 -1.45
CA ASP A 325 10.26 -13.71 -2.78
C ASP A 325 9.25 -14.09 -3.87
N GLY A 326 9.15 -13.23 -4.88
CA GLY A 326 8.19 -13.40 -5.97
C GLY A 326 6.73 -13.15 -5.60
N ALA A 327 6.47 -12.40 -4.52
CA ALA A 327 5.14 -11.88 -4.27
C ALA A 327 4.62 -11.04 -5.46
N TRP A 328 3.32 -11.09 -5.67
CA TRP A 328 2.60 -10.38 -6.71
C TRP A 328 1.75 -9.27 -6.12
N VAL A 329 1.46 -8.26 -6.93
CA VAL A 329 0.54 -7.19 -6.60
C VAL A 329 -0.44 -6.94 -7.74
N VAL A 330 -1.71 -6.80 -7.41
CA VAL A 330 -2.74 -6.27 -8.31
C VAL A 330 -2.85 -4.78 -8.04
N LEU A 331 -2.43 -3.97 -9.01
CA LEU A 331 -2.62 -2.52 -9.00
C LEU A 331 -4.07 -2.24 -9.40
N ALA A 332 -4.92 -2.01 -8.40
CA ALA A 332 -6.34 -1.85 -8.62
C ALA A 332 -6.63 -0.61 -9.48
N ASP A 333 -7.67 -0.71 -10.29
CA ASP A 333 -8.14 0.32 -11.22
C ASP A 333 -7.20 0.70 -12.37
N GLU A 334 -6.00 0.15 -12.46
CA GLU A 334 -5.19 0.30 -13.68
C GLU A 334 -5.80 -0.49 -14.83
N ARG A 335 -6.17 0.20 -15.92
CA ARG A 335 -6.72 -0.40 -17.14
C ARG A 335 -5.79 -0.19 -18.33
N PRO A 336 -5.74 -1.13 -19.30
CA PRO A 336 -4.96 -0.94 -20.53
C PRO A 336 -5.28 0.39 -21.25
N GLY A 337 -6.56 0.75 -21.32
CA GLY A 337 -7.04 1.99 -21.94
C GLY A 337 -6.49 3.29 -21.31
N ASP A 338 -6.08 3.27 -20.04
CA ASP A 338 -5.48 4.44 -19.38
C ASP A 338 -4.12 4.82 -19.99
N TYR A 339 -3.50 3.87 -20.70
CA TYR A 339 -2.19 4.00 -21.34
C TYR A 339 -2.28 4.23 -22.85
N TRP A 340 -3.41 4.72 -23.37
CA TRP A 340 -3.63 4.95 -24.81
C TRP A 340 -2.51 5.75 -25.49
N TYR A 341 -1.93 6.72 -24.79
CA TYR A 341 -0.88 7.61 -25.29
C TYR A 341 0.46 6.89 -25.50
N LEU A 342 0.67 5.76 -24.83
CA LEU A 342 1.96 5.10 -24.78
C LEU A 342 2.37 4.53 -26.14
N THR A 343 1.40 4.10 -26.96
CA THR A 343 1.66 3.69 -28.34
C THR A 343 2.27 4.83 -29.16
N MET A 344 1.72 6.04 -29.05
CA MET A 344 2.24 7.21 -29.78
C MET A 344 3.64 7.58 -29.30
N VAL A 345 3.88 7.55 -27.99
CA VAL A 345 5.21 7.78 -27.40
C VAL A 345 6.21 6.75 -27.90
N TYR A 346 5.86 5.46 -27.91
CA TYR A 346 6.75 4.39 -28.34
C TYR A 346 7.11 4.50 -29.82
N VAL A 347 6.14 4.82 -30.69
CA VAL A 347 6.36 5.08 -32.12
C VAL A 347 7.25 6.31 -32.32
N ALA A 348 6.99 7.41 -31.60
CA ALA A 348 7.81 8.61 -31.68
C ALA A 348 9.28 8.34 -31.27
N LEU A 349 9.49 7.62 -30.17
CA LEU A 349 10.84 7.21 -29.73
C LEU A 349 11.54 6.35 -30.78
N ALA A 350 10.83 5.40 -31.40
CA ALA A 350 11.38 4.57 -32.46
C ALA A 350 11.79 5.40 -33.69
N LEU A 351 10.94 6.33 -34.13
CA LEU A 351 11.22 7.21 -35.28
C LEU A 351 12.42 8.13 -35.00
N ILE A 352 12.47 8.76 -33.82
CA ILE A 352 13.61 9.60 -33.40
C ILE A 352 14.90 8.76 -33.36
N GLY A 353 14.84 7.58 -32.76
CA GLY A 353 15.96 6.64 -32.70
C GLY A 353 16.48 6.25 -34.08
N LEU A 354 15.58 5.93 -35.01
CA LEU A 354 15.93 5.60 -36.40
C LEU A 354 16.56 6.78 -37.14
N LEU A 355 16.02 7.99 -36.98
CA LEU A 355 16.58 9.21 -37.57
C LEU A 355 17.98 9.52 -37.01
N ALA A 356 18.16 9.38 -35.70
CA ALA A 356 19.46 9.57 -35.06
C ALA A 356 20.48 8.49 -35.46
N LEU A 357 20.05 7.24 -35.59
CA LEU A 357 20.88 6.13 -36.08
C LEU A 357 21.33 6.37 -37.52
N TRP A 358 20.43 6.85 -38.38
CA TRP A 358 20.77 7.24 -39.74
C TRP A 358 21.78 8.40 -39.77
N ALA A 359 21.58 9.43 -38.95
CA ALA A 359 22.51 10.55 -38.84
C ALA A 359 23.89 10.10 -38.34
N LEU A 360 23.92 9.19 -37.36
CA LEU A 360 25.13 8.59 -36.83
C LEU A 360 25.90 7.83 -37.91
N ALA A 361 25.23 6.95 -38.66
CA ALA A 361 25.83 6.20 -39.76
C ALA A 361 26.42 7.14 -40.84
N ARG A 362 25.70 8.22 -41.16
CA ARG A 362 26.17 9.25 -42.11
C ARG A 362 27.37 10.02 -41.58
N ALA A 363 27.40 10.35 -40.30
CA ALA A 363 28.51 11.05 -39.67
C ALA A 363 29.77 10.17 -39.62
N ILE A 364 29.64 8.90 -39.22
CA ILE A 364 30.73 7.92 -39.23
C ILE A 364 31.30 7.77 -40.64
N ARG A 365 30.43 7.60 -41.65
CA ARG A 365 30.87 7.52 -43.05
C ARG A 365 31.68 8.74 -43.49
N ARG A 366 31.20 9.95 -43.21
CA ARG A 366 31.92 11.18 -43.57
C ARG A 366 33.26 11.32 -42.87
N THR A 367 33.30 11.03 -41.57
CA THR A 367 34.51 11.22 -40.76
C THR A 367 35.59 10.20 -41.12
N PHE A 368 35.22 8.93 -41.30
CA PHE A 368 36.20 7.85 -41.44
C PHE A 368 36.41 7.40 -42.89
N LEU A 369 35.37 7.36 -43.72
CA LEU A 369 35.50 6.86 -45.10
C LEU A 369 35.90 7.97 -46.06
N ASP A 370 35.24 9.14 -45.98
CA ASP A 370 35.54 10.25 -46.90
C ASP A 370 36.84 10.99 -46.48
N GLY A 371 37.12 11.08 -45.18
CA GLY A 371 38.35 11.66 -44.64
C GLY A 371 39.62 10.86 -45.02
N ALA A 372 39.53 9.52 -45.06
CA ALA A 372 40.63 8.66 -45.45
C ALA A 372 41.03 8.84 -46.93
N VAL A 373 40.05 9.10 -47.81
CA VAL A 373 40.30 9.33 -49.25
C VAL A 373 40.93 10.71 -49.49
N ALA A 374 40.59 11.71 -48.69
CA ALA A 374 41.14 13.06 -48.81
C ALA A 374 42.57 13.19 -48.25
N GLY A 375 42.96 12.37 -47.27
CA GLY A 375 44.33 12.34 -46.73
C GLY A 375 45.32 11.48 -47.53
N ALA A 376 44.82 10.69 -48.49
CA ALA A 376 45.63 9.84 -49.37
C ALA A 376 45.95 10.49 -50.74
N ARG A 377 45.43 11.69 -51.00
CA ARG A 377 45.79 12.55 -52.14
C ARG A 377 46.60 13.72 -51.62
#